data_AF-A0A016QKX8-F1
#
_entry.id   AF-A0A016QKX8-F1
#
_cell.length_a   1.000
_cell.length_b   1.000
_cell.length_c   1.000
_cell.angle_alpha   90.00
_cell.angle_beta   90.00
_cell.angle_gamma   90.00
#
_symmetry.space_group_name_H-M   'P 1'
#
loop_
_entity.id
_entity.type
_entity.pdbx_description
1 polymer ?
#
loop_
_entity_poly.entity_id
_entity_poly.type
_entity_poly.pdbx_seq_one_letter_code
_entity_poly.pdbx_strand_id
1 'polypeptide(L)'
;MGEAKRRKQLGLMPTVHPFEAELDAGGQVTLTHGPADAALREQIVAALRETQPTGDAWPRAYRRAAIMAGLPEKLLRTREDLEAIPVPPLRRLTGELVFNLDPRTLRGDALRAVRDYLPLEGGAVLHLRRQETSQDGGRWESLPEPEHPLSGIQYLMQHPLAREQGALVARYDAEHWREGRIDFEPEPPAEQLEELEGIVRRWHGGTPEEWAERHFETLDLPEEEDDDARVPTARRVRLELRESVPLASLVNLAFTTLGEQEVHISLDHRFYTLDGETWHAYGNPDAQLEEGGGELGEFLADMLDVETLPVTVWADGRLEWPGGGVPEEHAERVRADLLRATGAGNPGAWAAFTEGVLRDMFTPDTPALEDLDALPVPQAMRIDIPVDALTDPDPLAQTFIESEVSFDGETWRDLYDDLPEELVLRLPQN
;
A
#
# COMPACT_ATOMS: atom_id res chain seq x y z
N MET A 1 13.14 46.65 -1.16
CA MET A 1 13.75 46.07 -2.38
C MET A 1 13.24 44.64 -2.49
N GLY A 2 12.42 44.31 -3.49
CA GLY A 2 11.68 43.04 -3.56
C GLY A 2 12.58 41.81 -3.72
N GLU A 3 12.17 40.69 -3.14
CA GLU A 3 12.92 39.43 -3.07
C GLU A 3 13.33 38.90 -4.46
N ALA A 4 12.45 39.00 -5.45
CA ALA A 4 12.74 38.65 -6.85
C ALA A 4 13.90 39.48 -7.45
N LYS A 5 14.04 40.76 -7.07
CA LYS A 5 15.11 41.64 -7.55
C LYS A 5 16.46 41.29 -6.89
N ARG A 6 16.42 40.77 -5.66
CA ARG A 6 17.59 40.30 -4.90
C ARG A 6 18.08 38.93 -5.43
N ARG A 7 17.17 37.99 -5.72
CA ARG A 7 17.50 36.69 -6.34
C ARG A 7 18.08 36.83 -7.76
N LYS A 8 17.55 37.77 -8.56
CA LYS A 8 18.10 38.11 -9.89
C LYS A 8 19.53 38.65 -9.85
N GLN A 9 19.91 39.40 -8.80
CA GLN A 9 21.29 39.89 -8.63
C GLN A 9 22.26 38.80 -8.14
N LEU A 10 21.75 37.73 -7.54
CA LEU A 10 22.53 36.60 -7.02
C LEU A 10 22.61 35.41 -7.98
N GLY A 11 22.02 35.49 -9.18
CA GLY A 11 21.96 34.37 -10.13
C GLY A 11 21.00 33.23 -9.73
N LEU A 12 20.17 33.44 -8.71
CA LEU A 12 19.25 32.45 -8.13
C LEU A 12 17.88 32.40 -8.83
N MET A 13 17.81 32.85 -10.08
CA MET A 13 16.59 32.72 -10.89
C MET A 13 16.58 31.34 -11.52
N PRO A 14 15.42 30.66 -11.57
CA PRO A 14 15.32 29.40 -12.29
C PRO A 14 15.71 29.60 -13.75
N THR A 15 16.67 28.82 -14.20
CA THR A 15 17.13 28.83 -15.60
C THR A 15 16.49 27.65 -16.30
N VAL A 16 15.79 27.90 -17.41
CA VAL A 16 14.92 26.93 -18.07
C VAL A 16 15.42 26.72 -19.50
N HIS A 17 15.65 25.46 -19.87
CA HIS A 17 16.08 25.06 -21.20
C HIS A 17 15.04 24.11 -21.81
N PRO A 18 14.16 24.61 -22.70
CA PRO A 18 13.14 23.77 -23.33
C PRO A 18 13.75 22.79 -24.33
N PHE A 19 13.12 21.63 -24.48
CA PHE A 19 13.51 20.62 -25.45
C PHE A 19 12.30 19.85 -25.99
N GLU A 20 12.54 19.20 -27.12
CA GLU A 20 11.68 18.18 -27.69
C GLU A 20 12.55 17.00 -28.12
N ALA A 21 12.16 15.81 -27.71
CA ALA A 21 12.89 14.58 -27.96
C ALA A 21 11.96 13.47 -28.44
N GLU A 22 12.48 12.61 -29.30
CA GLU A 22 11.87 11.33 -29.64
C GLU A 22 12.67 10.22 -28.98
N LEU A 23 11.96 9.26 -28.39
CA LEU A 23 12.49 8.10 -27.70
C LEU A 23 11.85 6.85 -28.33
N ASP A 24 12.67 5.89 -28.72
CA ASP A 24 12.19 4.58 -29.14
C ASP A 24 12.16 3.56 -27.99
N ALA A 25 11.49 2.43 -28.21
CA ALA A 25 11.41 1.34 -27.25
C ALA A 25 12.79 0.75 -26.86
N GLY A 26 13.82 0.93 -27.69
CA GLY A 26 15.19 0.47 -27.41
C GLY A 26 16.01 1.44 -26.55
N GLY A 27 15.46 2.61 -26.20
CA GLY A 27 16.15 3.63 -25.40
C GLY A 27 17.00 4.62 -26.20
N GLN A 28 16.86 4.65 -27.52
CA GLN A 28 17.51 5.66 -28.33
C GLN A 28 16.75 6.99 -28.24
N VAL A 29 17.42 8.01 -27.72
CA VAL A 29 16.90 9.38 -27.65
C VAL A 29 17.44 10.19 -28.83
N THR A 30 16.54 10.89 -29.52
CA THR A 30 16.86 11.84 -30.59
C THR A 30 16.26 13.20 -30.26
N LEU A 31 17.11 14.20 -29.99
CA LEU A 31 16.64 15.57 -29.78
C LEU A 31 16.25 16.21 -31.12
N THR A 32 14.97 16.54 -31.28
CA THR A 32 14.43 17.28 -32.44
C THR A 32 14.51 18.79 -32.22
N HIS A 33 14.40 19.23 -30.96
CA HIS A 33 14.61 20.61 -30.53
C HIS A 33 15.31 20.66 -29.18
N GLY A 34 16.15 21.67 -28.94
CA GLY A 34 16.85 21.80 -27.67
C GLY A 34 17.83 22.98 -27.63
N PRO A 35 18.54 23.15 -26.50
CA PRO A 35 19.53 24.21 -26.34
C PRO A 35 20.69 24.06 -27.34
N ALA A 36 21.28 25.19 -27.74
CA ALA A 36 22.44 25.20 -28.64
C ALA A 36 23.71 24.65 -27.97
N ASP A 37 23.77 24.68 -26.64
CA ASP A 37 24.89 24.17 -25.85
C ASP A 37 24.93 22.63 -25.90
N ALA A 38 26.08 22.09 -26.31
CA ALA A 38 26.29 20.65 -26.41
C ALA A 38 26.22 19.94 -25.05
N ALA A 39 26.73 20.55 -23.98
CA ALA A 39 26.72 19.95 -22.64
C ALA A 39 25.28 19.83 -22.11
N LEU A 40 24.44 20.85 -22.34
CA LEU A 40 23.03 20.79 -21.98
C LEU A 40 22.27 19.72 -22.78
N ARG A 41 22.58 19.55 -24.06
CA ARG A 41 21.98 18.49 -24.89
C ARG A 41 22.36 17.10 -24.39
N GLU A 42 23.63 16.88 -24.06
CA GLU A 42 24.11 15.63 -23.49
C GLU A 42 23.43 15.34 -22.15
N GLN A 43 23.30 16.35 -21.29
CA GLN A 43 22.61 16.22 -20.01
C GLN A 43 21.12 15.87 -20.17
N ILE A 44 20.40 16.51 -21.12
CA ILE A 44 19.00 16.17 -21.41
C ILE A 44 18.89 14.73 -21.90
N VAL A 45 19.77 14.30 -22.83
CA VAL A 45 19.75 12.92 -23.35
C VAL A 45 20.06 11.91 -22.26
N ALA A 46 21.04 12.17 -21.39
CA ALA A 46 21.37 11.31 -20.27
C ALA A 46 20.19 11.20 -19.29
N ALA A 47 19.60 12.33 -18.90
CA ALA A 47 18.44 12.38 -18.01
C ALA A 47 17.23 11.62 -18.58
N LEU A 48 16.96 11.75 -19.88
CA LEU A 48 15.87 11.01 -20.53
C LEU A 48 16.13 9.50 -20.57
N ARG A 49 17.38 9.07 -20.79
CA ARG A 49 17.74 7.64 -20.76
C ARG A 49 17.63 7.03 -19.37
N GLU A 50 17.98 7.80 -18.35
CA GLU A 50 17.93 7.37 -16.96
C GLU A 50 16.49 7.28 -16.44
N THR A 51 15.65 8.25 -16.82
CA THR A 51 14.31 8.40 -16.20
C THR A 51 13.17 7.76 -16.99
N GLN A 52 13.34 7.52 -18.30
CA GLN A 52 12.26 6.97 -19.12
C GLN A 52 12.34 5.45 -19.22
N PRO A 53 11.19 4.75 -19.20
CA PRO A 53 11.17 3.29 -19.37
C PRO A 53 11.65 2.93 -20.78
N THR A 54 12.45 1.87 -20.90
CA THR A 54 12.99 1.35 -22.16
C THR A 54 13.08 -0.18 -22.11
N GLY A 55 13.35 -0.84 -23.24
CA GLY A 55 13.42 -2.30 -23.32
C GLY A 55 12.14 -2.97 -22.82
N ASP A 56 12.26 -3.95 -21.92
CA ASP A 56 11.12 -4.69 -21.37
C ASP A 56 10.26 -3.86 -20.40
N ALA A 57 10.77 -2.75 -19.89
CA ALA A 57 10.00 -1.81 -19.07
C ALA A 57 9.05 -0.94 -19.93
N TRP A 58 9.38 -0.73 -21.21
CA TRP A 58 8.58 0.08 -22.14
C TRP A 58 7.11 -0.38 -22.26
N PRO A 59 6.83 -1.64 -22.64
CA PRO A 59 5.46 -2.12 -22.78
C PRO A 59 4.71 -2.14 -21.45
N ARG A 60 5.38 -2.49 -20.34
CA ARG A 60 4.77 -2.47 -19.00
C ARG A 60 4.31 -1.07 -18.60
N ALA A 61 5.19 -0.08 -18.76
CA ALA A 61 4.89 1.31 -18.41
C ALA A 61 3.78 1.89 -19.28
N TYR A 62 3.79 1.64 -20.60
CA TYR A 62 2.74 2.14 -21.50
C TYR A 62 1.37 1.52 -21.18
N ARG A 63 1.31 0.19 -21.03
CA ARG A 63 0.04 -0.50 -20.76
C ARG A 63 -0.56 -0.08 -19.43
N ARG A 64 0.26 0.08 -18.38
CA ARG A 64 -0.19 0.66 -17.10
C ARG A 64 -0.80 2.03 -17.29
N ALA A 65 -0.13 2.93 -18.03
CA ALA A 65 -0.64 4.26 -18.29
C ALA A 65 -1.95 4.24 -19.11
N ALA A 66 -2.06 3.37 -20.11
CA ALA A 66 -3.26 3.20 -20.92
C ALA A 66 -4.45 2.68 -20.10
N ILE A 67 -4.21 1.74 -19.18
CA ILE A 67 -5.20 1.26 -18.22
C ILE A 67 -5.64 2.39 -17.30
N MET A 68 -4.70 3.09 -16.68
CA MET A 68 -5.02 4.23 -15.80
C MET A 68 -5.77 5.36 -16.52
N ALA A 69 -5.60 5.48 -17.83
CA ALA A 69 -6.37 6.41 -18.67
C ALA A 69 -7.78 5.91 -19.03
N GLY A 70 -8.18 4.73 -18.55
CA GLY A 70 -9.50 4.14 -18.78
C GLY A 70 -9.72 3.58 -20.19
N LEU A 71 -8.64 3.33 -20.96
CA LEU A 71 -8.76 2.91 -22.36
C LEU A 71 -9.31 1.48 -22.57
N PRO A 72 -8.96 0.47 -21.75
CA PRO A 72 -9.54 -0.86 -21.93
C PRO A 72 -11.05 -0.86 -21.72
N GLU A 73 -11.82 -1.35 -22.70
CA GLU A 73 -13.29 -1.44 -22.60
C GLU A 73 -13.79 -2.52 -21.64
N LYS A 74 -12.89 -3.43 -21.22
CA LYS A 74 -13.19 -4.57 -20.34
C LYS A 74 -12.10 -4.71 -19.28
N LEU A 75 -12.50 -5.31 -18.15
CA LEU A 75 -11.55 -5.72 -17.12
C LEU A 75 -10.58 -6.76 -17.69
N LEU A 76 -9.30 -6.52 -17.45
CA LEU A 76 -8.18 -7.36 -17.86
C LEU A 76 -8.02 -8.46 -16.83
N ARG A 77 -8.28 -9.71 -17.22
CA ARG A 77 -8.28 -10.86 -16.30
C ARG A 77 -7.07 -11.76 -16.51
N THR A 78 -6.47 -11.71 -17.69
CA THR A 78 -5.38 -12.60 -18.08
C THR A 78 -4.22 -11.83 -18.69
N ARG A 79 -3.01 -12.42 -18.64
CA ARG A 79 -1.83 -11.86 -19.30
C ARG A 79 -2.05 -11.62 -20.80
N GLU A 80 -2.83 -12.47 -21.46
CA GLU A 80 -3.21 -12.30 -22.87
C GLU A 80 -4.04 -11.02 -23.10
N ASP A 81 -4.99 -10.71 -22.21
CA ASP A 81 -5.76 -9.46 -22.29
C ASP A 81 -4.86 -8.24 -22.21
N LEU A 82 -3.86 -8.28 -21.33
CA LEU A 82 -2.88 -7.20 -21.20
C LEU A 82 -1.99 -7.11 -22.44
N GLU A 83 -1.51 -8.24 -22.95
CA GLU A 83 -0.64 -8.29 -24.12
C GLU A 83 -1.33 -7.83 -25.41
N ALA A 84 -2.66 -7.99 -25.48
CA ALA A 84 -3.49 -7.47 -26.57
C ALA A 84 -3.53 -5.93 -26.65
N ILE A 85 -3.14 -5.21 -25.60
CA ILE A 85 -3.01 -3.75 -25.64
C ILE A 85 -1.79 -3.41 -26.52
N PRO A 86 -2.01 -2.75 -27.69
CA PRO A 86 -0.93 -2.43 -28.61
C PRO A 86 -0.01 -1.37 -28.01
N VAL A 87 1.29 -1.61 -28.05
CA VAL A 87 2.29 -0.72 -27.49
C VAL A 87 2.97 0.05 -28.63
N PRO A 88 2.83 1.39 -28.69
CA PRO A 88 3.52 2.19 -29.68
C PRO A 88 5.04 2.09 -29.54
N PRO A 89 5.80 1.96 -30.63
CA PRO A 89 7.26 1.85 -30.61
C PRO A 89 7.97 3.19 -30.32
N LEU A 90 7.27 4.31 -30.45
CA LEU A 90 7.85 5.66 -30.33
C LEU A 90 7.11 6.51 -29.30
N ARG A 91 7.86 7.36 -28.61
CA ARG A 91 7.36 8.39 -27.71
C ARG A 91 8.03 9.73 -27.99
N ARG A 92 7.25 10.79 -28.02
CA ARG A 92 7.70 12.17 -28.09
C ARG A 92 7.53 12.80 -26.72
N LEU A 93 8.59 13.44 -26.26
CA LEU A 93 8.71 14.05 -24.96
C LEU A 93 8.98 15.54 -25.16
N THR A 94 8.09 16.37 -24.63
CA THR A 94 8.25 17.83 -24.61
C THR A 94 8.37 18.29 -23.17
N GLY A 95 9.43 19.05 -22.87
CA GLY A 95 9.72 19.44 -21.50
C GLY A 95 10.80 20.50 -21.39
N GLU A 96 11.28 20.67 -20.17
CA GLU A 96 12.30 21.64 -19.81
C GLU A 96 13.34 21.04 -18.86
N LEU A 97 14.61 21.35 -19.07
CA LEU A 97 15.65 21.19 -18.05
C LEU A 97 15.73 22.48 -17.23
N VAL A 98 15.56 22.39 -15.91
CA VAL A 98 15.49 23.52 -15.00
C VAL A 98 16.62 23.48 -13.99
N PHE A 99 17.33 24.59 -13.82
CA PHE A 99 18.35 24.77 -12.77
C PHE A 99 17.88 25.80 -11.75
N ASN A 100 18.36 25.70 -10.51
CA ASN A 100 18.06 26.64 -9.42
C ASN A 100 16.55 26.77 -9.13
N LEU A 101 15.81 25.67 -9.27
CA LEU A 101 14.39 25.62 -8.90
C LEU A 101 14.26 25.74 -7.38
N ASP A 102 13.35 26.60 -6.92
CA ASP A 102 13.06 26.71 -5.48
C ASP A 102 12.20 25.52 -5.05
N PRO A 103 12.63 24.67 -4.10
CA PRO A 103 11.86 23.50 -3.66
C PRO A 103 10.44 23.85 -3.18
N ARG A 104 10.22 25.09 -2.71
CA ARG A 104 8.89 25.54 -2.29
C ARG A 104 7.90 25.70 -3.45
N THR A 105 8.39 25.84 -4.68
CA THR A 105 7.54 25.92 -5.88
C THR A 105 6.90 24.57 -6.25
N LEU A 106 7.39 23.47 -5.68
CA LEU A 106 6.87 22.11 -5.90
C LEU A 106 5.78 21.71 -4.88
N ARG A 107 5.52 22.53 -3.85
CA ARG A 107 4.64 22.16 -2.71
C ARG A 107 3.14 22.31 -2.94
N GLY A 108 2.70 22.77 -4.12
CA GLY A 108 1.28 23.07 -4.39
C GLY A 108 0.40 21.84 -4.65
N ASP A 109 1.00 20.73 -5.08
CA ASP A 109 0.31 19.46 -5.37
C ASP A 109 1.37 18.34 -5.40
N ALA A 110 1.70 17.78 -4.23
CA ALA A 110 2.87 16.91 -4.05
C ALA A 110 2.88 15.70 -5.00
N LEU A 111 1.71 15.12 -5.28
CA LEU A 111 1.57 13.97 -6.18
C LEU A 111 1.84 14.35 -7.65
N ARG A 112 1.43 15.55 -8.07
CA ARG A 112 1.70 16.06 -9.42
C ARG A 112 3.14 16.51 -9.59
N ALA A 113 3.71 17.14 -8.55
CA ALA A 113 5.08 17.59 -8.53
C ALA A 113 6.09 16.43 -8.62
N VAL A 114 5.85 15.31 -7.93
CA VAL A 114 6.70 14.10 -7.99
C VAL A 114 6.65 13.45 -9.38
N ARG A 115 5.50 13.50 -10.06
CA ARG A 115 5.32 12.90 -11.38
C ARG A 115 5.98 13.71 -12.50
N ASP A 116 5.88 15.03 -12.42
CA ASP A 116 6.24 15.90 -13.53
C ASP A 116 7.66 16.46 -13.40
N TYR A 117 8.24 16.52 -12.17
CA TYR A 117 9.59 17.02 -11.89
C TYR A 117 10.52 15.91 -11.40
N LEU A 118 11.47 15.52 -12.26
CA LEU A 118 12.43 14.47 -11.99
C LEU A 118 13.76 15.10 -11.55
N PRO A 119 14.19 14.94 -10.28
CA PRO A 119 15.45 15.49 -9.82
C PRO A 119 16.63 14.80 -10.51
N LEU A 120 17.67 15.56 -10.83
CA LEU A 120 18.92 15.09 -11.42
C LEU A 120 20.10 15.48 -10.53
N GLU A 121 21.24 14.84 -10.76
CA GLU A 121 22.50 15.25 -10.13
C GLU A 121 22.83 16.73 -10.39
N GLY A 122 23.49 17.38 -9.42
CA GLY A 122 23.90 18.78 -9.54
C GLY A 122 22.78 19.80 -9.35
N GLY A 123 21.62 19.41 -8.82
CA GLY A 123 20.51 20.32 -8.49
C GLY A 123 19.70 20.76 -9.72
N ALA A 124 19.83 20.04 -10.83
CA ALA A 124 18.99 20.19 -12.01
C ALA A 124 17.70 19.38 -11.85
N VAL A 125 16.65 19.77 -12.56
CA VAL A 125 15.36 19.10 -12.55
C VAL A 125 14.86 19.00 -13.98
N LEU A 126 14.47 17.80 -14.39
CA LEU A 126 13.81 17.56 -15.66
C LEU A 126 12.29 17.66 -15.46
N HIS A 127 11.65 18.62 -16.12
CA HIS A 127 10.21 18.79 -16.10
C HIS A 127 9.61 18.31 -17.42
N LEU A 128 8.77 17.26 -17.37
CA LEU A 128 8.09 16.73 -18.57
C LEU A 128 6.69 17.31 -18.66
N ARG A 129 6.48 18.19 -19.64
CA ARG A 129 5.20 18.87 -19.83
C ARG A 129 4.20 18.01 -20.60
N ARG A 130 4.68 17.26 -21.59
CA ARG A 130 3.81 16.46 -22.46
C ARG A 130 4.53 15.21 -22.94
N GLN A 131 3.76 14.13 -22.94
CA GLN A 131 4.16 12.86 -23.55
C GLN A 131 3.13 12.46 -24.60
N GLU A 132 3.62 12.06 -25.77
CA GLU A 132 2.82 11.57 -26.88
C GLU A 132 3.44 10.28 -27.41
N THR A 133 2.62 9.35 -27.88
CA THR A 133 3.10 8.11 -28.48
C THR A 133 2.65 7.99 -29.92
N SER A 134 3.41 7.24 -30.72
CA SER A 134 3.14 7.04 -32.14
C SER A 134 3.42 5.61 -32.59
N GLN A 135 2.52 5.05 -33.40
CA GLN A 135 2.67 3.73 -34.03
C GLN A 135 3.55 3.79 -35.29
N ASP A 136 3.57 4.92 -35.98
CA ASP A 136 4.14 5.09 -37.33
C ASP A 136 5.15 6.24 -37.44
N GLY A 137 5.32 7.04 -36.38
CA GLY A 137 6.12 8.27 -36.34
C GLY A 137 5.45 9.47 -37.02
N GLY A 138 4.30 9.28 -37.68
CA GLY A 138 3.57 10.33 -38.40
C GLY A 138 2.46 10.96 -37.56
N ARG A 139 1.72 10.15 -36.80
CA ARG A 139 0.63 10.62 -35.92
C ARG A 139 1.02 10.45 -34.45
N TRP A 140 0.91 11.53 -33.69
CA TRP A 140 1.27 11.59 -32.27
C TRP A 140 0.02 11.81 -31.44
N GLU A 141 -0.16 10.99 -30.41
CA GLU A 141 -1.33 11.02 -29.54
C GLU A 141 -0.92 10.99 -28.07
N SER A 142 -1.54 11.84 -27.26
CA SER A 142 -1.43 11.76 -25.81
C SER A 142 -2.50 10.81 -25.29
N LEU A 143 -2.16 10.05 -24.24
CA LEU A 143 -3.18 9.35 -23.47
C LEU A 143 -4.13 10.36 -22.82
N PRO A 144 -5.43 10.05 -22.69
CA PRO A 144 -6.36 10.89 -21.96
C PRO A 144 -5.84 11.13 -20.53
N GLU A 145 -5.85 12.38 -20.08
CA GLU A 145 -5.59 12.68 -18.68
C GLU A 145 -6.88 12.44 -17.88
N PRO A 146 -6.85 11.63 -16.81
CA PRO A 146 -8.01 11.48 -15.95
C PRO A 146 -8.31 12.80 -15.25
N GLU A 147 -9.60 13.13 -15.11
CA GLU A 147 -10.05 14.36 -14.41
C GLU A 147 -9.55 14.41 -12.95
N HIS A 148 -9.38 13.24 -12.33
CA HIS A 148 -8.85 13.07 -10.98
C HIS A 148 -7.70 12.04 -10.98
N PRO A 149 -6.50 12.37 -10.45
CA PRO A 149 -5.36 11.44 -10.44
C PRO A 149 -5.66 10.08 -9.78
N LEU A 150 -6.50 10.09 -8.74
CA LEU A 150 -6.90 8.89 -8.01
C LEU A 150 -7.85 7.99 -8.81
N SER A 151 -8.63 8.53 -9.77
CA SER A 151 -9.58 7.71 -10.53
C SER A 151 -8.86 6.70 -11.43
N GLY A 152 -7.71 7.08 -11.99
CA GLY A 152 -6.88 6.16 -12.77
C GLY A 152 -6.29 5.03 -11.93
N ILE A 153 -5.91 5.31 -10.68
CA ILE A 153 -5.45 4.29 -9.73
C ILE A 153 -6.60 3.36 -9.35
N GLN A 154 -7.77 3.92 -9.01
CA GLN A 154 -8.96 3.13 -8.69
C GLN A 154 -9.35 2.22 -9.86
N TYR A 155 -9.34 2.74 -11.09
CA TYR A 155 -9.62 1.95 -12.28
C TYR A 155 -8.61 0.82 -12.44
N LEU A 156 -7.30 1.10 -12.34
CA LEU A 156 -6.25 0.08 -12.35
C LEU A 156 -6.53 -1.04 -11.32
N MET A 157 -6.92 -0.68 -10.11
CA MET A 157 -7.21 -1.63 -9.03
C MET A 157 -8.46 -2.50 -9.24
N GLN A 158 -9.35 -2.15 -10.18
CA GLN A 158 -10.47 -3.00 -10.57
C GLN A 158 -10.02 -4.22 -11.39
N HIS A 159 -8.85 -4.16 -12.04
CA HIS A 159 -8.32 -5.25 -12.84
C HIS A 159 -7.74 -6.35 -11.94
N PRO A 160 -8.19 -7.62 -12.05
CA PRO A 160 -7.62 -8.73 -11.28
C PRO A 160 -6.10 -8.84 -11.38
N LEU A 161 -5.53 -8.60 -12.58
CA LEU A 161 -4.08 -8.62 -12.80
C LEU A 161 -3.30 -7.60 -11.98
N ALA A 162 -3.91 -6.49 -11.55
CA ALA A 162 -3.24 -5.48 -10.73
C ALA A 162 -3.00 -5.95 -9.29
N ARG A 163 -3.65 -7.04 -8.87
CA ARG A 163 -3.46 -7.68 -7.56
C ARG A 163 -2.47 -8.84 -7.58
N GLU A 164 -1.99 -9.25 -8.76
CA GLU A 164 -0.99 -10.31 -8.84
C GLU A 164 0.32 -9.84 -8.20
N GLN A 165 0.92 -10.70 -7.39
CA GLN A 165 2.21 -10.45 -6.74
C GLN A 165 3.39 -11.12 -7.46
N GLY A 166 3.11 -11.93 -8.49
CA GLY A 166 4.11 -12.77 -9.14
C GLY A 166 4.42 -14.01 -8.29
N ALA A 167 4.89 -15.07 -8.94
CA ALA A 167 5.25 -16.29 -8.24
C ALA A 167 6.47 -16.04 -7.33
N LEU A 168 6.42 -16.52 -6.10
CA LEU A 168 7.55 -16.47 -5.17
C LEU A 168 8.66 -17.42 -5.67
N VAL A 169 9.81 -16.86 -6.01
CA VAL A 169 10.99 -17.59 -6.48
C VAL A 169 11.86 -17.99 -5.29
N ALA A 170 12.12 -17.03 -4.39
CA ALA A 170 12.92 -17.25 -3.20
C ALA A 170 12.51 -16.28 -2.09
N ARG A 171 12.81 -16.65 -0.85
CA ARG A 171 12.60 -15.84 0.34
C ARG A 171 13.84 -15.91 1.20
N TYR A 172 14.29 -14.76 1.69
CA TYR A 172 15.45 -14.62 2.55
C TYR A 172 15.12 -13.75 3.75
N ASP A 173 15.40 -14.24 4.94
CA ASP A 173 15.38 -13.47 6.18
C ASP A 173 16.79 -12.94 6.41
N ALA A 174 16.95 -11.62 6.37
CA ALA A 174 18.23 -10.94 6.48
C ALA A 174 18.37 -10.30 7.85
N GLU A 175 19.44 -10.64 8.57
CA GLU A 175 19.85 -10.03 9.83
C GLU A 175 21.05 -9.12 9.57
N HIS A 176 20.84 -7.80 9.67
CA HIS A 176 21.86 -6.79 9.47
C HIS A 176 22.30 -6.25 10.83
N TRP A 177 23.56 -6.40 11.16
CA TRP A 177 24.19 -5.85 12.35
C TRP A 177 24.83 -4.49 12.06
N ARG A 178 24.82 -3.60 13.04
CA ARG A 178 25.34 -2.23 12.92
C ARG A 178 26.84 -2.19 12.55
N GLU A 179 27.63 -3.21 12.91
CA GLU A 179 29.02 -3.34 12.46
C GLU A 179 29.20 -3.67 10.96
N GLY A 180 28.10 -3.89 10.24
CA GLY A 180 28.06 -4.15 8.79
C GLY A 180 28.00 -5.63 8.40
N ARG A 181 27.92 -6.54 9.37
CA ARG A 181 27.66 -7.97 9.13
C ARG A 181 26.21 -8.16 8.69
N ILE A 182 26.00 -8.94 7.64
CA ILE A 182 24.67 -9.32 7.16
C ILE A 182 24.64 -10.83 7.03
N ASP A 183 23.75 -11.46 7.77
CA ASP A 183 23.52 -12.90 7.73
C ASP A 183 22.15 -13.15 7.05
N PHE A 184 22.05 -14.19 6.23
CA PHE A 184 20.81 -14.54 5.51
C PHE A 184 20.38 -15.97 5.83
N GLU A 185 19.08 -16.16 6.01
CA GLU A 185 18.46 -17.48 6.13
C GLU A 185 17.31 -17.65 5.11
N PRO A 186 17.36 -18.67 4.22
CA PRO A 186 18.50 -19.56 3.94
C PRO A 186 19.68 -18.80 3.32
N GLU A 187 20.87 -19.42 3.30
CA GLU A 187 22.05 -18.84 2.66
C GLU A 187 21.80 -18.65 1.15
N PRO A 188 21.95 -17.42 0.61
CA PRO A 188 21.70 -17.16 -0.80
C PRO A 188 22.82 -17.71 -1.68
N PRO A 189 22.56 -17.94 -2.98
CA PRO A 189 23.60 -18.26 -3.94
C PRO A 189 24.73 -17.22 -3.91
N ALA A 190 25.99 -17.69 -3.98
CA ALA A 190 27.17 -16.81 -3.89
C ALA A 190 27.18 -15.69 -4.95
N GLU A 191 26.58 -15.93 -6.12
CA GLU A 191 26.43 -14.95 -7.19
C GLU A 191 25.41 -13.83 -6.89
N GLN A 192 24.49 -14.05 -5.94
CA GLN A 192 23.46 -13.09 -5.54
C GLN A 192 23.79 -12.39 -4.22
N LEU A 193 24.68 -12.97 -3.41
CA LEU A 193 24.97 -12.51 -2.04
C LEU A 193 25.37 -11.04 -1.97
N GLU A 194 26.33 -10.58 -2.80
CA GLU A 194 26.81 -9.19 -2.77
C GLU A 194 25.69 -8.19 -3.13
N GLU A 195 24.86 -8.53 -4.11
CA GLU A 195 23.72 -7.70 -4.51
C GLU A 195 22.64 -7.67 -3.43
N LEU A 196 22.29 -8.82 -2.84
CA LEU A 196 21.34 -8.91 -1.73
C LEU A 196 21.80 -8.12 -0.50
N GLU A 197 23.08 -8.23 -0.13
CA GLU A 197 23.65 -7.40 0.94
C GLU A 197 23.54 -5.91 0.60
N GLY A 198 23.81 -5.52 -0.65
CA GLY A 198 23.64 -4.15 -1.12
C GLY A 198 22.20 -3.65 -1.01
N ILE A 199 21.22 -4.51 -1.28
CA ILE A 199 19.80 -4.21 -1.11
C ILE A 199 19.45 -3.99 0.36
N VAL A 200 19.91 -4.87 1.26
CA VAL A 200 19.67 -4.76 2.71
C VAL A 200 20.32 -3.49 3.27
N ARG A 201 21.55 -3.15 2.85
CA ARG A 201 22.22 -1.88 3.22
C ARG A 201 21.43 -0.68 2.72
N ARG A 202 20.96 -0.70 1.48
CA ARG A 202 20.13 0.39 0.94
C ARG A 202 18.81 0.53 1.70
N TRP A 203 18.23 -0.56 2.18
CA TRP A 203 16.99 -0.55 2.96
C TRP A 203 17.21 -0.03 4.39
N HIS A 204 18.19 -0.55 5.12
CA HIS A 204 18.44 -0.19 6.51
C HIS A 204 19.27 1.08 6.72
N GLY A 205 20.05 1.51 5.72
CA GLY A 205 21.04 2.58 5.81
C GLY A 205 22.46 2.01 5.65
N GLY A 206 23.27 2.63 4.78
CA GLY A 206 24.65 2.20 4.49
C GLY A 206 25.70 2.87 5.38
N THR A 207 25.34 4.00 6.01
CA THR A 207 26.18 4.71 6.98
C THR A 207 25.54 4.72 8.37
N PRO A 208 26.30 5.00 9.45
CA PRO A 208 25.73 5.13 10.80
C PRO A 208 24.61 6.18 10.90
N GLU A 209 24.71 7.26 10.15
CA GLU A 209 23.71 8.34 10.11
C GLU A 209 22.44 7.87 9.39
N GLU A 210 22.56 7.32 8.19
CA GLU A 210 21.42 6.75 7.44
C GLU A 210 20.74 5.62 8.20
N TRP A 211 21.53 4.82 8.93
CA TRP A 211 21.02 3.76 9.79
C TRP A 211 20.05 4.34 10.83
N ALA A 212 20.50 5.30 11.63
CA ALA A 212 19.68 5.93 12.66
C ALA A 212 18.45 6.63 12.06
N GLU A 213 18.66 7.44 11.01
CA GLU A 213 17.60 8.16 10.28
C GLU A 213 16.48 7.22 9.84
N ARG A 214 16.79 6.14 9.11
CA ARG A 214 15.80 5.16 8.62
C ARG A 214 14.99 4.50 9.74
N HIS A 215 15.60 4.31 10.92
CA HIS A 215 14.90 3.72 12.06
C HIS A 215 13.90 4.70 12.68
N PHE A 216 14.33 5.94 12.92
CA PHE A 216 13.45 6.96 13.46
C PHE A 216 12.32 7.32 12.50
N GLU A 217 12.60 7.39 11.19
CA GLU A 217 11.58 7.53 10.15
C GLU A 217 10.54 6.40 10.21
N THR A 218 10.98 5.16 10.44
CA THR A 218 10.06 4.00 10.46
C THR A 218 9.18 4.00 11.72
N LEU A 219 9.67 4.52 12.85
CA LEU A 219 8.92 4.63 14.11
C LEU A 219 8.10 5.92 14.22
N ASP A 220 8.14 6.81 13.20
CA ASP A 220 7.51 8.14 13.21
C ASP A 220 7.89 8.96 14.46
N LEU A 221 9.14 8.83 14.92
CA LEU A 221 9.67 9.56 16.07
C LEU A 221 10.23 10.92 15.61
N PRO A 222 10.06 12.00 16.40
CA PRO A 222 10.63 13.29 16.07
C PRO A 222 12.17 13.21 16.01
N GLU A 223 12.76 13.78 14.95
CA GLU A 223 14.21 13.80 14.64
C GLU A 223 15.11 14.39 15.76
N GLU A 224 14.53 14.95 16.84
CA GLU A 224 15.24 15.73 17.87
C GLU A 224 15.79 14.91 19.06
N GLU A 225 15.73 13.58 19.03
CA GLU A 225 16.37 12.75 20.05
C GLU A 225 17.58 12.01 19.45
N ASP A 226 18.74 12.68 19.43
CA ASP A 226 20.09 12.08 19.32
C ASP A 226 20.38 11.19 20.55
N ASP A 227 19.47 10.28 20.88
CA ASP A 227 19.67 9.28 21.92
C ASP A 227 20.24 8.03 21.26
N ASP A 228 21.57 7.93 21.25
CA ASP A 228 22.32 6.76 20.79
C ASP A 228 21.80 5.46 21.42
N ALA A 229 21.17 5.50 22.60
CA ALA A 229 20.58 4.34 23.26
C ALA A 229 19.34 3.78 22.54
N ARG A 230 18.71 4.57 21.66
CA ARG A 230 17.58 4.15 20.82
C ARG A 230 18.01 3.68 19.44
N VAL A 231 19.28 3.83 19.08
CA VAL A 231 19.78 3.35 17.79
C VAL A 231 20.00 1.83 17.89
N PRO A 232 19.32 1.02 17.05
CA PRO A 232 19.41 -0.43 17.17
C PRO A 232 20.78 -0.97 16.82
N THR A 233 21.17 -2.02 17.53
CA THR A 233 22.39 -2.80 17.32
C THR A 233 22.25 -3.74 16.11
N ALA A 234 21.05 -4.28 15.86
CA ALA A 234 20.76 -5.07 14.66
C ALA A 234 19.30 -4.92 14.20
N ARG A 235 19.04 -5.31 12.94
CA ARG A 235 17.72 -5.26 12.30
C ARG A 235 17.48 -6.52 11.46
N ARG A 236 16.25 -7.01 11.46
CA ARG A 236 15.79 -8.12 10.62
C ARG A 236 14.79 -7.63 9.59
N VAL A 237 14.92 -8.13 8.37
CA VAL A 237 13.98 -7.87 7.27
C VAL A 237 13.82 -9.11 6.40
N ARG A 238 12.60 -9.35 5.92
CA ARG A 238 12.34 -10.38 4.90
C ARG A 238 12.34 -9.80 3.50
N LEU A 239 13.15 -10.41 2.64
CA LEU A 239 13.17 -10.19 1.21
C LEU A 239 12.41 -11.33 0.51
N GLU A 240 11.49 -10.97 -0.38
CA GLU A 240 10.81 -11.90 -1.27
C GLU A 240 11.21 -11.61 -2.71
N LEU A 241 11.86 -12.58 -3.35
CA LEU A 241 12.17 -12.51 -4.77
C LEU A 241 10.99 -13.12 -5.52
N ARG A 242 10.34 -12.32 -6.35
CA ARG A 242 9.17 -12.72 -7.11
C ARG A 242 9.40 -12.54 -8.60
N GLU A 243 8.72 -13.35 -9.40
CA GLU A 243 8.67 -13.12 -10.82
C GLU A 243 8.06 -11.74 -11.11
N SER A 244 8.63 -11.04 -12.09
CA SER A 244 8.09 -9.75 -12.53
C SER A 244 6.63 -9.89 -12.95
N VAL A 245 5.76 -9.07 -12.36
CA VAL A 245 4.34 -9.06 -12.75
C VAL A 245 4.14 -8.25 -14.02
N PRO A 246 3.17 -8.65 -14.85
CA PRO A 246 2.91 -7.94 -16.09
C PRO A 246 2.31 -6.54 -15.86
N LEU A 247 1.69 -6.31 -14.69
CA LEU A 247 1.05 -5.05 -14.31
C LEU A 247 1.39 -4.65 -12.87
N ALA A 248 2.47 -3.90 -12.68
CA ALA A 248 2.85 -3.35 -11.37
C ALA A 248 1.81 -2.33 -10.87
N SER A 249 1.40 -2.46 -9.61
CA SER A 249 0.43 -1.59 -8.92
C SER A 249 1.00 -1.06 -7.61
N LEU A 250 0.35 -0.06 -7.01
CA LEU A 250 0.79 0.53 -5.73
C LEU A 250 0.77 -0.48 -4.56
N VAL A 251 -0.04 -1.53 -4.66
CA VAL A 251 -0.13 -2.59 -3.63
C VAL A 251 0.91 -3.70 -3.83
N ASN A 252 1.61 -3.70 -4.96
CA ASN A 252 2.66 -4.67 -5.29
C ASN A 252 3.88 -3.93 -5.87
N LEU A 253 4.34 -2.89 -5.17
CA LEU A 253 5.54 -2.15 -5.55
C LEU A 253 6.78 -2.93 -5.11
N ALA A 254 7.52 -3.44 -6.09
CA ALA A 254 8.87 -3.94 -5.84
C ALA A 254 9.75 -2.81 -5.29
N PHE A 255 10.55 -3.11 -4.27
CA PHE A 255 11.56 -2.19 -3.75
C PHE A 255 12.68 -1.96 -4.76
N THR A 256 13.11 -3.02 -5.44
CA THR A 256 14.15 -3.01 -6.48
C THR A 256 14.04 -4.28 -7.31
N THR A 257 14.92 -4.46 -8.29
CA THR A 257 15.10 -5.71 -9.03
C THR A 257 16.43 -6.36 -8.68
N LEU A 258 16.47 -7.70 -8.75
CA LEU A 258 17.69 -8.52 -8.73
C LEU A 258 17.63 -9.39 -9.99
N GLY A 259 18.48 -9.13 -10.98
CA GLY A 259 18.36 -9.76 -12.29
C GLY A 259 16.98 -9.52 -12.93
N GLU A 260 16.25 -10.62 -13.22
CA GLU A 260 14.88 -10.59 -13.77
C GLU A 260 13.79 -10.62 -12.69
N GLN A 261 14.17 -10.84 -11.43
CA GLN A 261 13.25 -10.92 -10.30
C GLN A 261 13.00 -9.53 -9.69
N GLU A 262 11.76 -9.34 -9.24
CA GLU A 262 11.37 -8.22 -8.41
C GLU A 262 11.63 -8.56 -6.94
N VAL A 263 12.27 -7.64 -6.21
CA VAL A 263 12.55 -7.79 -4.79
C VAL A 263 11.52 -6.99 -4.00
N HIS A 264 10.72 -7.70 -3.22
CA HIS A 264 9.71 -7.16 -2.33
C HIS A 264 10.19 -7.24 -0.89
N ILE A 265 9.87 -6.23 -0.10
CA ILE A 265 10.19 -6.20 1.33
C ILE A 265 8.90 -6.37 2.11
N SER A 266 8.81 -7.45 2.88
CA SER A 266 7.62 -7.72 3.70
C SER A 266 7.60 -6.74 4.87
N LEU A 267 6.56 -5.90 4.92
CA LEU A 267 6.43 -4.90 5.97
C LEU A 267 6.08 -5.51 7.33
N ASP A 268 5.47 -6.69 7.32
CA ASP A 268 5.05 -7.47 8.50
C ASP A 268 6.22 -8.25 9.13
N HIS A 269 7.37 -8.31 8.47
CA HIS A 269 8.54 -9.04 8.95
C HIS A 269 9.75 -8.12 9.05
N ARG A 270 9.59 -7.07 9.86
CA ARG A 270 10.64 -6.08 10.16
C ARG A 270 10.81 -5.97 11.67
N PHE A 271 12.04 -6.23 12.13
CA PHE A 271 12.37 -6.19 13.56
C PHE A 271 13.66 -5.43 13.80
N TYR A 272 13.84 -4.97 15.03
CA TYR A 272 15.08 -4.38 15.50
C TYR A 272 15.40 -4.85 16.91
N THR A 273 16.66 -4.76 17.29
CA THR A 273 17.11 -5.03 18.65
C THR A 273 18.05 -3.93 19.10
N LEU A 274 17.91 -3.47 20.35
CA LEU A 274 18.78 -2.48 20.95
C LEU A 274 20.00 -3.14 21.64
N ASP A 275 19.79 -4.33 22.20
CA ASP A 275 20.76 -5.07 23.01
C ASP A 275 21.42 -6.26 22.29
N GLY A 276 20.89 -6.65 21.13
CA GLY A 276 21.32 -7.84 20.38
C GLY A 276 20.64 -9.14 20.83
N GLU A 277 19.72 -9.09 21.79
CA GLU A 277 19.05 -10.25 22.39
C GLU A 277 17.52 -10.13 22.26
N THR A 278 16.96 -8.97 22.60
CA THR A 278 15.52 -8.71 22.56
C THR A 278 15.13 -8.09 21.23
N TRP A 279 14.21 -8.74 20.51
CA TRP A 279 13.72 -8.26 19.22
C TRP A 279 12.34 -7.61 19.34
N HIS A 280 12.22 -6.44 18.74
CA HIS A 280 11.00 -5.62 18.71
C HIS A 280 10.49 -5.52 17.28
N ALA A 281 9.18 -5.64 17.09
CA ALA A 281 8.55 -5.44 15.79
C ALA A 281 8.40 -3.94 15.49
N TYR A 282 8.67 -3.51 14.26
CA TYR A 282 8.39 -2.12 13.87
C TYR A 282 6.90 -1.79 13.84
N GLY A 283 6.03 -2.79 13.59
CA GLY A 283 4.57 -2.59 13.59
C GLY A 283 3.97 -2.47 14.99
N ASN A 284 4.67 -2.98 16.01
CA ASN A 284 4.28 -2.88 17.41
C ASN A 284 5.55 -2.92 18.30
N PRO A 285 6.19 -1.77 18.56
CA PRO A 285 7.48 -1.71 19.25
C PRO A 285 7.42 -2.15 20.72
N ASP A 286 6.22 -2.15 21.32
CA ASP A 286 6.00 -2.58 22.71
C ASP A 286 5.89 -4.11 22.84
N ALA A 287 5.74 -4.84 21.73
CA ALA A 287 5.75 -6.30 21.71
C ALA A 287 7.18 -6.84 21.66
N GLN A 288 7.57 -7.63 22.67
CA GLN A 288 8.85 -8.37 22.70
C GLN A 288 8.66 -9.75 22.08
N LEU A 289 9.57 -10.15 21.19
CA LEU A 289 9.63 -11.52 20.68
C LEU A 289 10.57 -12.36 21.55
N GLU A 290 10.07 -13.46 22.14
CA GLU A 290 10.93 -14.46 22.77
C GLU A 290 11.51 -15.42 21.71
N GLU A 291 12.84 -15.56 21.63
CA GLU A 291 13.48 -16.52 20.73
C GLU A 291 13.41 -17.95 21.31
N GLY A 292 12.54 -18.80 20.75
CA GLY A 292 12.41 -20.16 21.29
C GLY A 292 11.48 -21.14 20.58
N GLY A 293 11.54 -21.24 19.24
CA GLY A 293 11.06 -22.43 18.52
C GLY A 293 9.54 -22.51 18.26
N GLY A 294 9.18 -22.55 16.97
CA GLY A 294 7.91 -23.13 16.53
C GLY A 294 6.64 -22.27 16.69
N GLU A 295 6.72 -21.08 17.27
CA GLU A 295 5.56 -20.21 17.49
C GLU A 295 5.23 -19.28 16.30
N LEU A 296 5.69 -19.55 15.08
CA LEU A 296 5.23 -18.76 13.92
C LEU A 296 3.74 -18.97 13.63
N GLY A 297 3.19 -20.11 14.08
CA GLY A 297 1.75 -20.42 14.04
C GLY A 297 0.96 -19.82 15.20
N GLU A 298 1.61 -19.57 16.35
CA GLU A 298 1.00 -18.94 17.53
C GLU A 298 1.14 -17.41 17.47
N PHE A 299 2.23 -16.87 16.92
CA PHE A 299 2.42 -15.43 16.68
C PHE A 299 1.47 -14.87 15.62
N LEU A 300 1.15 -15.66 14.58
CA LEU A 300 0.10 -15.29 13.62
C LEU A 300 -1.32 -15.46 14.20
N ALA A 301 -1.48 -16.32 15.21
CA ALA A 301 -2.71 -16.38 15.99
C ALA A 301 -2.81 -15.16 16.92
N ASP A 302 -1.76 -14.80 17.66
CA ASP A 302 -1.69 -13.64 18.57
C ASP A 302 -1.80 -12.28 17.87
N MET A 303 -1.32 -12.15 16.62
CA MET A 303 -1.53 -10.91 15.84
C MET A 303 -2.97 -10.75 15.33
N LEU A 304 -3.76 -11.83 15.37
CA LEU A 304 -5.19 -11.86 15.10
C LEU A 304 -6.04 -12.03 16.37
N ASP A 305 -5.43 -12.40 17.50
CA ASP A 305 -6.04 -12.51 18.83
C ASP A 305 -5.90 -11.16 19.55
N VAL A 306 -6.69 -10.18 19.10
CA VAL A 306 -7.26 -9.28 20.11
C VAL A 306 -8.01 -10.21 21.06
N GLU A 307 -7.54 -10.36 22.30
CA GLU A 307 -8.27 -11.15 23.30
C GLU A 307 -9.69 -10.56 23.36
N THR A 308 -10.64 -11.30 22.82
CA THR A 308 -12.01 -10.84 22.65
C THR A 308 -12.90 -11.63 23.58
N LEU A 309 -13.84 -10.91 24.20
CA LEU A 309 -14.89 -11.52 24.96
C LEU A 309 -16.11 -11.72 24.04
N PRO A 310 -16.51 -12.97 23.76
CA PRO A 310 -17.75 -13.22 23.03
C PRO A 310 -18.94 -12.88 23.91
N VAL A 311 -19.81 -12.00 23.41
CA VAL A 311 -21.05 -11.60 24.04
C VAL A 311 -22.22 -11.95 23.12
N THR A 312 -23.15 -12.75 23.63
CA THR A 312 -24.42 -13.01 22.95
C THR A 312 -25.44 -11.95 23.32
N VAL A 313 -25.91 -11.22 22.31
CA VAL A 313 -26.99 -10.24 22.39
C VAL A 313 -28.28 -10.82 21.82
N TRP A 314 -29.33 -10.85 22.62
CA TRP A 314 -30.65 -11.33 22.22
C TRP A 314 -31.58 -10.17 21.85
N ALA A 315 -32.47 -10.40 20.88
CA ALA A 315 -33.44 -9.40 20.43
C ALA A 315 -34.33 -8.84 21.56
N ASP A 316 -34.58 -9.63 22.60
CA ASP A 316 -35.38 -9.26 23.78
C ASP A 316 -34.61 -8.40 24.81
N GLY A 317 -33.33 -8.12 24.57
CA GLY A 317 -32.46 -7.33 25.47
C GLY A 317 -31.70 -8.19 26.49
N ARG A 318 -31.81 -9.52 26.43
CA ARG A 318 -30.94 -10.41 27.21
C ARG A 318 -29.51 -10.36 26.65
N LEU A 319 -28.55 -10.37 27.57
CA LEU A 319 -27.12 -10.38 27.27
C LEU A 319 -26.47 -11.51 28.05
N GLU A 320 -25.69 -12.33 27.36
CA GLU A 320 -25.00 -13.50 27.91
C GLU A 320 -23.52 -13.45 27.52
N TRP A 321 -22.64 -13.61 28.51
CA TRP A 321 -21.19 -13.68 28.30
C TRP A 321 -20.59 -14.69 29.29
N PRO A 322 -19.40 -15.26 29.01
CA PRO A 322 -18.70 -16.18 29.90
C PRO A 322 -18.56 -15.63 31.33
N GLY A 323 -18.81 -16.48 32.33
CA GLY A 323 -18.71 -16.08 33.73
C GLY A 323 -17.30 -15.60 34.09
N GLY A 324 -17.18 -14.36 34.59
CA GLY A 324 -15.90 -13.71 34.87
C GLY A 324 -15.29 -12.95 33.70
N GLY A 325 -15.93 -12.95 32.52
CA GLY A 325 -15.41 -12.28 31.33
C GLY A 325 -15.50 -10.74 31.34
N VAL A 326 -16.49 -10.17 32.03
CA VAL A 326 -16.59 -8.72 32.26
C VAL A 326 -16.33 -8.42 33.73
N PRO A 327 -15.39 -7.51 34.07
CA PRO A 327 -15.19 -7.06 35.44
C PRO A 327 -16.50 -6.53 36.06
N GLU A 328 -16.82 -6.92 37.29
CA GLU A 328 -18.11 -6.59 37.94
C GLU A 328 -18.38 -5.07 38.00
N GLU A 329 -17.32 -4.28 38.15
CA GLU A 329 -17.40 -2.81 38.18
C GLU A 329 -17.79 -2.17 36.83
N HIS A 330 -17.60 -2.89 35.72
CA HIS A 330 -17.91 -2.42 34.37
C HIS A 330 -19.15 -3.11 33.76
N ALA A 331 -19.67 -4.17 34.38
CA ALA A 331 -20.75 -4.99 33.83
C ALA A 331 -22.03 -4.19 33.49
N GLU A 332 -22.44 -3.24 34.34
CA GLU A 332 -23.63 -2.41 34.07
C GLU A 332 -23.40 -1.40 32.94
N ARG A 333 -22.18 -0.86 32.82
CA ARG A 333 -21.79 0.04 31.72
C ARG A 333 -21.82 -0.70 30.39
N VAL A 334 -21.11 -1.83 30.32
CA VAL A 334 -21.02 -2.69 29.13
C VAL A 334 -22.42 -3.12 28.70
N ARG A 335 -23.27 -3.54 29.63
CA ARG A 335 -24.68 -3.87 29.37
C ARG A 335 -25.45 -2.69 28.76
N ALA A 336 -25.34 -1.51 29.36
CA ALA A 336 -26.04 -0.31 28.88
C ALA A 336 -25.56 0.14 27.50
N ASP A 337 -24.27 -0.01 27.21
CA ASP A 337 -23.68 0.38 25.93
C ASP A 337 -24.05 -0.60 24.82
N LEU A 338 -24.01 -1.91 25.07
CA LEU A 338 -24.43 -2.93 24.09
C LEU A 338 -25.91 -2.81 23.74
N LEU A 339 -26.79 -2.59 24.73
CA LEU A 339 -28.22 -2.37 24.48
C LEU A 339 -28.46 -1.09 23.67
N ARG A 340 -27.67 -0.04 23.93
CA ARG A 340 -27.77 1.23 23.19
C ARG A 340 -27.28 1.09 21.75
N ALA A 341 -26.18 0.37 21.54
CA ALA A 341 -25.56 0.20 20.23
C ALA A 341 -26.38 -0.70 19.31
N THR A 342 -26.82 -1.86 19.84
CA THR A 342 -27.54 -2.87 19.06
C THR A 342 -29.04 -2.61 18.96
N GLY A 343 -29.60 -1.79 19.84
CA GLY A 343 -31.05 -1.59 19.95
C GLY A 343 -31.81 -2.79 20.53
N ALA A 344 -31.12 -3.78 21.09
CA ALA A 344 -31.72 -4.95 21.73
C ALA A 344 -32.73 -4.55 22.83
N GLY A 345 -33.86 -5.26 22.90
CA GLY A 345 -35.00 -4.90 23.75
C GLY A 345 -35.99 -3.92 23.09
N ASN A 346 -35.66 -3.37 21.92
CA ASN A 346 -36.58 -2.62 21.06
C ASN A 346 -36.67 -3.29 19.68
N PRO A 347 -37.81 -3.92 19.32
CA PRO A 347 -37.93 -4.67 18.07
C PRO A 347 -37.60 -3.88 16.81
N GLY A 348 -37.93 -2.58 16.76
CA GLY A 348 -37.65 -1.74 15.60
C GLY A 348 -36.18 -1.34 15.49
N ALA A 349 -35.54 -1.03 16.62
CA ALA A 349 -34.13 -0.67 16.64
C ALA A 349 -33.23 -1.88 16.36
N TRP A 350 -33.56 -3.03 16.95
CA TRP A 350 -32.87 -4.30 16.67
C TRP A 350 -32.97 -4.72 15.20
N ALA A 351 -34.17 -4.64 14.62
CA ALA A 351 -34.37 -4.94 13.20
C ALA A 351 -33.55 -4.01 12.30
N ALA A 352 -33.51 -2.71 12.60
CA ALA A 352 -32.72 -1.75 11.82
C ALA A 352 -31.20 -1.99 11.95
N PHE A 353 -30.71 -2.29 13.17
CA PHE A 353 -29.31 -2.60 13.41
C PHE A 353 -28.87 -3.87 12.66
N THR A 354 -29.60 -4.97 12.86
CA THR A 354 -29.28 -6.27 12.23
C THR A 354 -29.44 -6.24 10.72
N GLU A 355 -30.40 -5.49 10.18
CA GLU A 355 -30.50 -5.26 8.74
C GLU A 355 -29.27 -4.54 8.19
N GLY A 356 -28.76 -3.52 8.90
CA GLY A 356 -27.51 -2.84 8.55
C GLY A 356 -26.34 -3.81 8.46
N VAL A 357 -26.12 -4.60 9.53
CA VAL A 357 -25.03 -5.60 9.59
C VAL A 357 -25.13 -6.59 8.43
N LEU A 358 -26.31 -7.19 8.20
CA LEU A 358 -26.47 -8.19 7.14
C LEU A 358 -26.26 -7.60 5.74
N ARG A 359 -26.67 -6.35 5.51
CA ARG A 359 -26.43 -5.67 4.23
C ARG A 359 -24.95 -5.36 4.04
N ASP A 360 -24.28 -4.83 5.05
CA ASP A 360 -22.87 -4.49 4.97
C ASP A 360 -21.99 -5.72 4.72
N MET A 361 -22.32 -6.85 5.37
CA MET A 361 -21.57 -8.11 5.21
C MET A 361 -21.81 -8.79 3.86
N PHE A 362 -23.05 -8.89 3.39
CA PHE A 362 -23.38 -9.78 2.27
C PHE A 362 -23.71 -9.10 0.94
N THR A 363 -24.02 -7.79 0.94
CA THR A 363 -24.33 -7.06 -0.31
C THR A 363 -23.15 -6.98 -1.29
N PRO A 364 -21.88 -6.81 -0.84
CA PRO A 364 -20.74 -6.76 -1.76
C PRO A 364 -20.65 -7.99 -2.68
N ASP A 365 -20.92 -9.18 -2.14
CA ASP A 365 -20.88 -10.45 -2.88
C ASP A 365 -22.25 -10.87 -3.43
N THR A 366 -23.34 -10.36 -2.86
CA THR A 366 -24.73 -10.62 -3.29
C THR A 366 -25.54 -9.32 -3.45
N PRO A 367 -25.34 -8.55 -4.54
CA PRO A 367 -26.02 -7.25 -4.73
C PRO A 367 -27.54 -7.31 -4.76
N ALA A 368 -28.12 -8.47 -5.12
CA ALA A 368 -29.58 -8.67 -5.14
C ALA A 368 -30.26 -8.52 -3.77
N LEU A 369 -29.50 -8.47 -2.67
CA LEU A 369 -30.02 -8.16 -1.35
C LEU A 369 -30.51 -6.70 -1.24
N GLU A 370 -29.94 -5.74 -1.99
CA GLU A 370 -30.39 -4.33 -1.99
C GLU A 370 -31.84 -4.18 -2.42
N ASP A 371 -32.29 -5.03 -3.34
CA ASP A 371 -33.63 -4.98 -3.91
C ASP A 371 -34.72 -5.57 -2.99
N LEU A 372 -34.34 -6.11 -1.82
CA LEU A 372 -35.29 -6.66 -0.85
C LEU A 372 -35.83 -5.58 0.08
N ASP A 373 -37.16 -5.44 0.12
CA ASP A 373 -37.87 -4.49 1.00
C ASP A 373 -37.62 -4.71 2.50
N ALA A 374 -37.33 -5.96 2.91
CA ALA A 374 -37.02 -6.31 4.28
C ALA A 374 -36.23 -7.63 4.37
N LEU A 375 -35.18 -7.64 5.20
CA LEU A 375 -34.42 -8.84 5.55
C LEU A 375 -35.07 -9.57 6.74
N PRO A 376 -34.90 -10.90 6.87
CA PRO A 376 -35.25 -11.61 8.09
C PRO A 376 -34.46 -11.03 9.27
N VAL A 377 -35.12 -10.90 10.42
CA VAL A 377 -34.54 -10.32 11.63
C VAL A 377 -34.00 -11.46 12.51
N PRO A 378 -32.69 -11.49 12.83
CA PRO A 378 -32.12 -12.46 13.77
C PRO A 378 -32.77 -12.38 15.16
N GLN A 379 -32.85 -13.51 15.88
CA GLN A 379 -33.24 -13.56 17.28
C GLN A 379 -32.06 -13.28 18.23
N ALA A 380 -30.84 -13.55 17.79
CA ALA A 380 -29.62 -13.27 18.54
C ALA A 380 -28.44 -13.00 17.62
N MET A 381 -27.42 -12.35 18.17
CA MET A 381 -26.13 -12.08 17.52
C MET A 381 -25.01 -12.29 18.54
N ARG A 382 -23.89 -12.86 18.10
CA ARG A 382 -22.63 -12.89 18.84
C ARG A 382 -21.77 -11.75 18.36
N ILE A 383 -21.21 -11.06 19.34
CA ILE A 383 -20.37 -9.89 19.15
C ILE A 383 -19.11 -10.13 19.99
N ASP A 384 -17.97 -9.91 19.37
CA ASP A 384 -16.66 -10.04 20.00
C ASP A 384 -16.18 -8.66 20.43
N ILE A 385 -15.89 -8.51 21.73
CA ILE A 385 -15.49 -7.25 22.33
C ILE A 385 -14.02 -7.36 22.74
N PRO A 386 -13.13 -6.49 22.22
CA PRO A 386 -11.75 -6.40 22.71
C PRO A 386 -11.71 -6.23 24.25
N VAL A 387 -10.94 -7.07 24.95
CA VAL A 387 -10.91 -7.07 26.43
C VAL A 387 -10.42 -5.72 26.99
N ASP A 388 -9.54 -5.03 26.29
CA ASP A 388 -9.09 -3.67 26.62
C ASP A 388 -10.25 -2.65 26.60
N ALA A 389 -11.15 -2.75 25.61
CA ALA A 389 -12.34 -1.90 25.49
C ALA A 389 -13.37 -2.10 26.63
N LEU A 390 -13.30 -3.22 27.37
CA LEU A 390 -14.17 -3.44 28.55
C LEU A 390 -13.86 -2.47 29.70
N THR A 391 -12.64 -1.92 29.74
CA THR A 391 -12.20 -0.96 30.77
C THR A 391 -12.14 0.48 30.27
N ASP A 392 -12.16 0.69 28.95
CA ASP A 392 -12.15 2.01 28.32
C ASP A 392 -13.47 2.79 28.56
N PRO A 393 -13.42 4.08 28.92
CA PRO A 393 -14.61 4.93 29.00
C PRO A 393 -15.34 5.18 27.66
N ASP A 394 -14.72 4.89 26.52
CA ASP A 394 -15.30 5.14 25.21
C ASP A 394 -16.47 4.17 24.86
N PRO A 395 -17.40 4.59 23.97
CA PRO A 395 -18.54 3.76 23.61
C PRO A 395 -18.14 2.51 22.81
N LEU A 396 -18.60 1.33 23.26
CA LEU A 396 -18.31 0.03 22.61
C LEU A 396 -18.75 -0.08 21.14
N ALA A 397 -19.70 0.76 20.70
CA ALA A 397 -20.21 0.76 19.32
C ALA A 397 -19.13 1.01 18.25
N GLN A 398 -17.94 1.45 18.64
CA GLN A 398 -16.83 1.73 17.73
C GLN A 398 -15.77 0.63 17.72
N THR A 399 -15.87 -0.37 18.60
CA THR A 399 -14.79 -1.31 18.88
C THR A 399 -15.20 -2.78 18.84
N PHE A 400 -16.50 -3.09 18.96
CA PHE A 400 -16.95 -4.48 18.87
C PHE A 400 -17.06 -4.97 17.42
N ILE A 401 -17.00 -6.29 17.25
CA ILE A 401 -17.05 -6.95 15.95
C ILE A 401 -18.22 -7.93 15.95
N GLU A 402 -19.12 -7.85 14.97
CA GLU A 402 -20.20 -8.81 14.78
C GLU A 402 -19.67 -10.10 14.14
N SER A 403 -19.82 -11.24 14.82
CA SER A 403 -19.26 -12.53 14.36
C SER A 403 -20.29 -13.52 13.86
N GLU A 404 -21.36 -13.75 14.63
CA GLU A 404 -22.38 -14.74 14.25
C GLU A 404 -23.80 -14.22 14.46
N VAL A 405 -24.75 -14.73 13.68
CA VAL A 405 -26.18 -14.47 13.84
C VAL A 405 -26.98 -15.76 13.99
N SER A 406 -28.07 -15.68 14.74
CA SER A 406 -29.03 -16.78 14.87
C SER A 406 -30.45 -16.29 14.62
N PHE A 407 -31.15 -16.89 13.65
CA PHE A 407 -32.53 -16.54 13.30
C PHE A 407 -33.57 -17.31 14.13
N ASP A 408 -33.21 -18.47 14.67
CA ASP A 408 -34.06 -19.35 15.47
C ASP A 408 -33.70 -19.33 16.98
N GLY A 409 -32.54 -18.77 17.33
CA GLY A 409 -32.00 -18.76 18.70
C GLY A 409 -31.22 -20.03 19.06
N GLU A 410 -31.08 -20.98 18.13
CA GLU A 410 -30.42 -22.28 18.35
C GLU A 410 -29.28 -22.52 17.36
N THR A 411 -29.50 -22.20 16.08
CA THR A 411 -28.55 -22.35 14.99
C THR A 411 -27.78 -21.06 14.77
N TRP A 412 -26.44 -21.14 14.78
CA TRP A 412 -25.54 -20.02 14.58
C TRP A 412 -24.96 -20.04 13.16
N ARG A 413 -24.92 -18.86 12.54
CA ARG A 413 -24.36 -18.63 11.21
C ARG A 413 -23.24 -17.62 11.34
N ASP A 414 -22.06 -17.98 10.86
CA ASP A 414 -20.91 -17.09 10.79
C ASP A 414 -21.15 -16.00 9.72
N LEU A 415 -20.90 -14.75 10.08
CA LEU A 415 -21.08 -13.59 9.19
C LEU A 415 -19.97 -13.47 8.14
N TYR A 416 -18.83 -14.14 8.33
CA TYR A 416 -17.69 -14.15 7.43
C TYR A 416 -17.67 -15.36 6.48
N ASP A 417 -18.64 -16.26 6.59
CA ASP A 417 -18.83 -17.44 5.74
C ASP A 417 -19.85 -17.20 4.60
N ASP A 418 -20.26 -18.28 3.92
CA ASP A 418 -21.29 -18.27 2.88
C ASP A 418 -22.62 -17.64 3.35
N LEU A 419 -23.35 -17.05 2.38
CA LEU A 419 -24.64 -16.41 2.61
C LEU A 419 -25.62 -17.34 3.39
N PRO A 420 -26.16 -16.91 4.55
CA PRO A 420 -27.11 -17.70 5.33
C PRO A 420 -28.31 -18.15 4.51
N GLU A 421 -28.74 -19.40 4.71
CA GLU A 421 -29.87 -20.00 4.00
C GLU A 421 -31.15 -19.16 4.14
N GLU A 422 -31.33 -18.52 5.28
CA GLU A 422 -32.45 -17.64 5.59
C GLU A 422 -32.50 -16.41 4.67
N LEU A 423 -31.34 -15.93 4.20
CA LEU A 423 -31.21 -14.87 3.20
C LEU A 423 -31.33 -15.42 1.77
N VAL A 424 -30.73 -16.58 1.48
CA VAL A 424 -30.86 -17.26 0.18
C VAL A 424 -32.32 -17.48 -0.20
N LEU A 425 -33.16 -17.87 0.76
CA LEU A 425 -34.60 -18.08 0.57
C LEU A 425 -35.38 -16.80 0.21
N ARG A 426 -34.79 -15.62 0.41
CA ARG A 426 -35.40 -14.32 0.09
C ARG A 426 -34.99 -13.78 -1.27
N LEU A 427 -33.90 -14.27 -1.83
CA LEU A 427 -33.44 -13.85 -3.15
C LEU A 427 -34.47 -14.22 -4.23
N PRO A 428 -34.59 -13.41 -5.30
CA PRO A 428 -35.43 -13.75 -6.44
C PRO A 428 -34.98 -15.09 -7.03
N GLN A 429 -35.84 -16.11 -6.99
CA GLN A 429 -35.54 -17.37 -7.65
C GLN A 429 -35.69 -17.18 -9.16
N ASN A 430 -34.58 -17.32 -9.89
CA ASN A 430 -34.57 -17.33 -11.35
C ASN A 430 -35.16 -18.63 -11.92
#